data_AF-A0A0D0BLC1-F1
#
_entry.id   AF-A0A0D0BLC1-F1
#
_cell.length_a   1.000
_cell.length_b   1.000
_cell.length_c   1.000
_cell.angle_alpha   90.00
_cell.angle_beta   90.00
_cell.angle_gamma   90.00
#
_symmetry.space_group_name_H-M   'P 1'
#
loop_
_entity.id
_entity.type
_entity.pdbx_description
1 polymer ?
#
loop_
_entity_poly.entity_id
_entity_poly.type
_entity_poly.pdbx_seq_one_letter_code
_entity_poly.pdbx_strand_id
1 'polypeptide(L)'
;MIPPVYQPLPYALSGLSYTQLPISTQQYLQNAKLVPPHAPDVNFISAERLSISTALFSNLIMNDLNLVKSRLATIAMARNLAIGIPSEAKLQRHVAAQERRLQYVFGNVLPKRELILDAFMIQFDALVWLDQQGREHYTPEDWQSYRDALLKPILDNTSERLVALYKVVRTRPVLFGYHNHRLPYSPFGSSRATRGHTRSRGSATRGPADRGGRMLRRHS
;
A
#
# COMPACT_ATOMS: atom_id res chain seq x y z
N MET A 1 25.02 4.86 -3.06
CA MET A 1 23.70 4.18 -3.03
C MET A 1 22.74 5.13 -3.73
N ILE A 2 22.15 4.75 -4.87
CA ILE A 2 21.11 5.46 -5.66
C ILE A 2 20.87 4.58 -6.92
N PRO A 3 19.64 4.38 -7.47
CA PRO A 3 18.30 4.45 -6.89
C PRO A 3 17.39 3.26 -7.39
N PRO A 4 16.04 3.38 -7.42
CA PRO A 4 15.47 3.84 -8.69
C PRO A 4 14.68 5.12 -8.45
N VAL A 5 15.16 6.19 -9.08
CA VAL A 5 14.30 7.28 -9.52
C VAL A 5 13.49 6.57 -10.58
N TYR A 6 12.31 6.10 -10.21
CA TYR A 6 11.33 5.76 -11.22
C TYR A 6 11.20 7.03 -12.06
N GLN A 7 11.67 6.97 -13.30
CA GLN A 7 11.53 8.06 -14.25
C GLN A 7 10.19 7.81 -14.93
N PRO A 8 9.13 8.51 -14.50
CA PRO A 8 7.83 8.28 -15.07
C PRO A 8 7.87 8.66 -16.55
N LEU A 9 7.19 7.87 -17.37
CA LEU A 9 7.02 8.20 -18.78
C LEU A 9 6.29 9.55 -18.94
N PRO A 10 6.47 10.23 -20.08
CA PRO A 10 5.68 11.41 -20.41
C PRO A 10 4.19 11.13 -20.29
N TYR A 11 3.46 12.11 -19.78
CA TYR A 11 2.03 12.04 -19.58
C TYR A 11 1.31 12.07 -20.93
N ALA A 12 0.60 10.99 -21.23
CA ALA A 12 0.02 10.75 -22.56
C ALA A 12 -1.52 10.86 -22.61
N LEU A 13 -2.18 11.13 -21.49
CA LEU A 13 -3.66 11.13 -21.43
C LEU A 13 -4.27 12.50 -21.74
N SER A 14 -3.45 13.54 -21.85
CA SER A 14 -3.91 14.90 -22.11
C SER A 14 -4.73 15.00 -23.40
N GLY A 15 -5.93 15.58 -23.32
CA GLY A 15 -6.80 15.81 -24.47
C GLY A 15 -7.55 14.58 -25.00
N LEU A 16 -7.36 13.41 -24.37
CA LEU A 16 -8.13 12.21 -24.71
C LEU A 16 -9.54 12.27 -24.11
N SER A 17 -10.53 11.82 -24.87
CA SER A 17 -11.85 11.47 -24.34
C SER A 17 -11.81 10.11 -23.63
N TYR A 18 -12.82 9.81 -22.81
CA TYR A 18 -12.87 8.57 -22.04
C TYR A 18 -12.69 7.30 -22.90
N THR A 19 -13.30 7.26 -24.09
CA THR A 19 -13.24 6.11 -25.01
C THR A 19 -11.88 5.95 -25.69
N GLN A 20 -11.05 6.99 -25.68
CA GLN A 20 -9.69 6.99 -26.24
C GLN A 20 -8.62 6.63 -25.21
N LEU A 21 -8.98 6.53 -23.92
CA LEU A 21 -8.05 6.13 -22.86
C LEU A 21 -7.58 4.68 -23.06
N PRO A 22 -6.37 4.31 -22.60
CA PRO A 22 -5.96 2.91 -22.53
C PRO A 22 -6.96 2.05 -21.76
N ILE A 23 -7.14 0.80 -22.19
CA ILE A 23 -8.13 -0.13 -21.58
C ILE A 23 -7.92 -0.28 -20.07
N SER A 24 -6.67 -0.35 -19.62
CA SER A 24 -6.32 -0.46 -18.20
C SER A 24 -6.74 0.78 -17.39
N THR A 25 -6.61 1.97 -17.98
CA THR A 25 -7.09 3.24 -17.41
C THR A 25 -8.61 3.24 -17.30
N GLN A 26 -9.32 2.85 -18.38
CA GLN A 26 -10.79 2.75 -18.37
C GLN A 26 -11.29 1.77 -17.31
N GLN A 27 -10.70 0.57 -17.24
CA GLN A 27 -11.04 -0.45 -16.25
C GLN A 27 -10.82 0.03 -14.82
N TYR A 28 -9.72 0.74 -14.56
CA TYR A 28 -9.50 1.34 -13.25
C TYR A 28 -10.58 2.35 -12.90
N LEU A 29 -10.89 3.29 -13.80
CA LEU A 29 -11.94 4.29 -13.59
C LEU A 29 -13.31 3.66 -13.35
N GLN A 30 -13.64 2.57 -14.06
CA GLN A 30 -14.86 1.78 -13.84
C GLN A 30 -14.89 1.16 -12.44
N ASN A 31 -13.81 0.49 -12.04
CA ASN A 31 -13.70 -0.19 -10.75
C ASN A 31 -13.74 0.79 -9.57
N ALA A 32 -13.10 1.96 -9.74
CA ALA A 32 -13.10 3.05 -8.77
C ALA A 32 -14.41 3.86 -8.77
N LYS A 33 -15.34 3.58 -9.70
CA LYS A 33 -16.61 4.30 -9.89
C LYS A 33 -16.41 5.79 -10.21
N LEU A 34 -15.42 6.10 -11.05
CA LEU A 34 -15.02 7.45 -11.46
C LEU A 34 -15.27 7.74 -12.95
N VAL A 35 -16.19 7.01 -13.57
CA VAL A 35 -16.50 7.19 -14.99
C VAL A 35 -17.38 8.44 -15.17
N PRO A 36 -17.04 9.36 -16.10
CA PRO A 36 -17.92 10.48 -16.46
C PRO A 36 -19.30 10.01 -16.98
N PRO A 37 -20.38 10.82 -16.92
CA PRO A 37 -20.43 12.27 -16.66
C PRO A 37 -20.49 12.63 -15.17
N HIS A 38 -20.52 11.64 -14.27
CA HIS A 38 -20.54 11.89 -12.83
C HIS A 38 -19.12 12.25 -12.38
N ALA A 39 -18.70 13.47 -12.70
CA ALA A 39 -17.41 14.02 -12.26
C ALA A 39 -17.34 13.90 -10.72
N PRO A 40 -16.36 13.15 -10.18
CA PRO A 40 -16.25 12.98 -8.75
C PRO A 40 -15.95 14.33 -8.09
N ASP A 41 -16.48 14.56 -6.90
CA ASP A 41 -16.03 15.65 -6.03
C ASP A 41 -14.49 15.65 -5.99
N VAL A 42 -13.86 16.83 -6.10
CA VAL A 42 -12.40 17.01 -5.99
C VAL A 42 -11.86 16.36 -4.70
N ASN A 43 -12.66 16.36 -3.63
CA ASN A 43 -12.32 15.66 -2.39
C ASN A 43 -12.21 14.14 -2.59
N PHE A 44 -13.06 13.55 -3.43
CA PHE A 44 -13.00 12.13 -3.77
C PHE A 44 -11.74 11.79 -4.57
N ILE A 45 -11.40 12.57 -5.60
CA ILE A 45 -10.19 12.35 -6.40
C ILE A 45 -8.94 12.44 -5.50
N SER A 46 -8.92 13.42 -4.60
CA SER A 46 -7.85 13.59 -3.62
C SER A 46 -7.74 12.41 -2.64
N ALA A 47 -8.87 11.91 -2.15
CA ALA A 47 -8.91 10.73 -1.28
C ALA A 47 -8.43 9.46 -1.99
N GLU A 48 -8.83 9.26 -3.25
CA GLU A 48 -8.41 8.12 -4.04
C GLU A 48 -6.90 8.19 -4.34
N ARG A 49 -6.37 9.39 -4.65
CA ARG A 49 -4.93 9.61 -4.81
C ARG A 49 -4.15 9.21 -3.57
N LEU A 50 -4.64 9.57 -2.38
CA LEU A 50 -4.03 9.17 -1.12
C LEU A 50 -4.10 7.66 -0.90
N SER A 51 -5.23 7.04 -1.25
CA SER A 51 -5.45 5.58 -1.18
C SER A 51 -4.42 4.83 -2.03
N ILE A 52 -4.31 5.16 -3.32
CA ILE A 52 -3.36 4.49 -4.22
C ILE A 52 -1.90 4.76 -3.84
N SER A 53 -1.58 5.95 -3.30
CA SER A 53 -0.24 6.27 -2.79
C SER A 53 0.13 5.43 -1.57
N THR A 54 -0.84 5.17 -0.69
CA THR A 54 -0.66 4.28 0.48
C THR A 54 -0.52 2.82 0.05
N ALA A 55 -1.31 2.41 -0.94
CA ALA A 55 -1.24 1.07 -1.53
C ALA A 55 0.10 0.82 -2.23
N LEU A 56 0.64 1.80 -2.96
CA LEU A 56 1.97 1.72 -3.60
C LEU A 56 3.03 1.30 -2.59
N PHE A 57 3.16 2.04 -1.48
CA PHE A 57 4.14 1.69 -0.46
C PHE A 57 3.90 0.29 0.10
N SER A 58 2.65 -0.01 0.47
CA SER A 58 2.28 -1.29 1.09
C SER A 58 2.62 -2.49 0.19
N ASN A 59 2.37 -2.37 -1.11
CA ASN A 59 2.68 -3.37 -2.12
C ASN A 59 4.19 -3.53 -2.32
N LEU A 60 4.96 -2.43 -2.21
CA LEU A 60 6.42 -2.46 -2.34
C LEU A 60 7.13 -3.08 -1.13
N ILE A 61 6.58 -2.97 0.09
CA ILE A 61 7.26 -3.43 1.34
C ILE A 61 7.82 -4.84 1.19
N MET A 62 6.98 -5.83 0.86
CA MET A 62 7.41 -7.23 0.81
C MET A 62 8.44 -7.48 -0.30
N ASN A 63 8.29 -6.77 -1.41
CA ASN A 63 9.20 -6.89 -2.54
C ASN A 63 10.58 -6.31 -2.22
N ASP A 64 10.63 -5.12 -1.62
CA ASP A 64 11.88 -4.50 -1.19
C ASP A 64 12.51 -5.26 -0.01
N LEU A 65 11.73 -5.84 0.92
CA LEU A 65 12.27 -6.75 1.94
C LEU A 65 13.03 -7.92 1.31
N ASN A 66 12.52 -8.50 0.22
CA ASN A 66 13.21 -9.58 -0.49
C ASN A 66 14.51 -9.09 -1.15
N LEU A 67 14.53 -7.87 -1.72
CA LEU A 67 15.77 -7.26 -2.22
C LEU A 67 16.80 -7.05 -1.10
N VAL A 68 16.36 -6.51 0.04
CA VAL A 68 17.24 -6.26 1.19
C VAL A 68 17.82 -7.57 1.73
N LYS A 69 16.99 -8.59 1.95
CA LYS A 69 17.43 -9.92 2.40
C LYS A 69 18.43 -10.54 1.41
N SER A 70 18.14 -10.45 0.11
CA SER A 70 19.03 -10.92 -0.95
C SER A 70 20.39 -10.22 -0.91
N ARG A 71 20.41 -8.88 -0.71
CA ARG A 71 21.65 -8.11 -0.59
C ARG A 71 22.46 -8.46 0.65
N LEU A 72 21.79 -8.63 1.80
CA LEU A 72 22.46 -9.03 3.05
C LEU A 72 23.08 -10.42 2.94
N ALA A 73 22.42 -11.35 2.25
CA ALA A 73 22.98 -12.67 1.95
C ALA A 73 24.29 -12.57 1.13
N THR A 74 24.35 -11.68 0.13
CA THR A 74 25.61 -11.43 -0.62
C THR A 74 26.74 -10.94 0.28
N ILE A 75 26.45 -9.97 1.15
CA ILE A 75 27.44 -9.40 2.06
C ILE A 75 27.96 -10.48 3.02
N ALA A 76 27.06 -11.33 3.55
CA ALA A 76 27.44 -12.44 4.40
C ALA A 76 28.32 -13.47 3.65
N MET A 77 27.95 -13.84 2.42
CA MET A 77 28.75 -14.75 1.60
C MET A 77 30.13 -14.19 1.27
N ALA A 78 30.23 -12.91 0.89
CA ALA A 78 31.50 -12.25 0.62
C ALA A 78 32.42 -12.24 1.86
N ARG A 79 31.87 -11.99 3.05
CA ARG A 79 32.62 -12.08 4.31
C ARG A 79 33.12 -13.50 4.59
N ASN A 80 32.30 -14.51 4.34
CA ASN A 80 32.69 -15.92 4.54
C ASN A 80 33.79 -16.41 3.58
N LEU A 81 33.94 -15.74 2.44
CA LEU A 81 35.03 -15.98 1.46
C LEU A 81 36.30 -15.21 1.81
N ALA A 82 36.19 -14.08 2.51
CA ALA A 82 37.35 -13.30 2.95
C ALA A 82 38.12 -13.95 4.12
N ILE A 83 37.52 -14.91 4.81
CA ILE A 83 38.15 -15.67 5.91
C ILE A 83 38.88 -16.88 5.31
N GLY A 84 40.13 -16.66 4.88
CA GLY A 84 41.03 -17.71 4.36
C GLY A 84 40.71 -18.18 2.94
N ILE A 85 41.55 -19.08 2.40
CA ILE A 85 41.35 -19.66 1.08
C ILE A 85 40.22 -20.70 1.16
N PRO A 86 39.08 -20.49 0.49
CA PRO A 86 38.00 -21.46 0.47
C PRO A 86 38.40 -22.70 -0.34
N SER A 87 37.97 -23.89 0.09
CA SER A 87 38.09 -25.08 -0.74
C SER A 87 37.25 -24.95 -2.01
N GLU A 88 37.64 -25.66 -3.07
CA GLU A 88 36.93 -25.68 -4.36
C GLU A 88 35.44 -26.01 -4.19
N ALA A 89 35.11 -27.04 -3.39
CA ALA A 89 33.73 -27.41 -3.09
C ALA A 89 32.94 -26.34 -2.33
N LYS A 90 33.61 -25.48 -1.53
CA LYS A 90 32.98 -24.33 -0.86
C LYS A 90 32.73 -23.20 -1.87
N LEU A 91 33.71 -22.94 -2.75
CA LEU A 91 33.60 -21.94 -3.81
C LEU A 91 32.44 -22.28 -4.78
N GLN A 92 32.36 -23.52 -5.27
CA GLN A 92 31.28 -23.95 -6.17
C GLN A 92 29.89 -23.82 -5.52
N ARG A 93 29.75 -24.18 -4.24
CA ARG A 93 28.50 -23.96 -3.49
C ARG A 93 28.14 -22.47 -3.39
N HIS A 94 29.11 -21.60 -3.20
CA HIS A 94 28.88 -20.15 -3.19
C HIS A 94 28.44 -19.63 -4.55
N VAL A 95 29.08 -20.06 -5.64
CA VAL A 95 28.71 -19.67 -7.00
C VAL A 95 27.27 -20.09 -7.31
N ALA A 96 26.93 -21.37 -7.10
CA ALA A 96 25.58 -21.87 -7.33
C ALA A 96 24.52 -21.15 -6.47
N ALA A 97 24.84 -20.81 -5.22
CA ALA A 97 23.95 -20.04 -4.36
C ALA A 97 23.76 -18.59 -4.86
N GLN A 98 24.81 -17.97 -5.39
CA GLN A 98 24.71 -16.64 -6.01
C GLN A 98 23.87 -16.67 -7.28
N GLU A 99 24.06 -17.66 -8.15
CA GLU A 99 23.28 -17.81 -9.37
C GLU A 99 21.78 -17.94 -9.08
N ARG A 100 21.39 -18.86 -8.18
CA ARG A 100 19.98 -19.03 -7.77
C ARG A 100 19.39 -17.75 -7.21
N ARG A 101 20.18 -17.01 -6.43
CA ARG A 101 19.76 -15.73 -5.84
C ARG A 101 19.56 -14.66 -6.91
N LEU A 102 20.49 -14.55 -7.88
CA LEU A 102 20.36 -13.61 -8.99
C LEU A 102 19.16 -13.96 -9.86
N GLN A 103 18.95 -15.23 -10.17
CA GLN A 103 17.75 -15.72 -10.86
C GLN A 103 16.48 -15.33 -10.11
N TYR A 104 16.46 -15.47 -8.77
CA TYR A 104 15.31 -15.03 -7.97
C TYR A 104 15.08 -13.51 -8.05
N VAL A 105 16.15 -12.70 -7.91
CA VAL A 105 16.05 -11.23 -7.95
C VAL A 105 15.59 -10.75 -9.32
N PHE A 106 16.23 -11.19 -10.40
CA PHE A 106 15.93 -10.75 -11.76
C PHE A 106 14.66 -11.38 -12.33
N GLY A 107 14.36 -12.63 -11.96
CA GLY A 107 13.18 -13.33 -12.46
C GLY A 107 11.89 -13.06 -11.70
N ASN A 108 11.97 -12.61 -10.43
CA ASN A 108 10.78 -12.43 -9.60
C ASN A 108 10.70 -11.04 -8.97
N VAL A 109 11.75 -10.62 -8.25
CA VAL A 109 11.66 -9.45 -7.37
C VAL A 109 11.65 -8.14 -8.15
N LEU A 110 12.56 -7.96 -9.11
CA LEU A 110 12.61 -6.75 -9.94
C LEU A 110 11.39 -6.63 -10.86
N PRO A 111 10.97 -7.67 -11.61
CA PRO A 111 9.76 -7.59 -12.43
C PRO A 111 8.51 -7.29 -11.62
N LYS A 112 8.35 -7.91 -10.43
CA LYS A 112 7.21 -7.60 -9.56
C LYS A 112 7.23 -6.15 -9.08
N ARG A 113 8.41 -5.58 -8.83
CA ARG A 113 8.55 -4.16 -8.46
C ARG A 113 8.03 -3.26 -9.57
N GLU A 114 8.43 -3.54 -10.79
CA GLU A 114 8.04 -2.79 -11.99
C GLU A 114 6.52 -2.87 -12.19
N LEU A 115 5.94 -4.07 -12.14
CA LEU A 115 4.49 -4.26 -12.20
C LEU A 115 3.71 -3.45 -11.15
N ILE A 116 4.23 -3.34 -9.93
CA ILE A 116 3.61 -2.53 -8.86
C ILE A 116 3.66 -1.03 -9.22
N LEU A 117 4.80 -0.56 -9.75
CA LEU A 117 4.98 0.83 -10.15
C LEU A 117 4.11 1.18 -11.36
N ASP A 118 4.07 0.33 -12.37
CA ASP A 118 3.26 0.53 -13.58
C ASP A 118 1.77 0.56 -13.25
N ALA A 119 1.30 -0.36 -12.40
CA ALA A 119 -0.08 -0.36 -11.93
C ALA A 119 -0.42 0.95 -11.21
N PHE A 120 0.47 1.41 -10.32
CA PHE A 120 0.29 2.69 -9.65
C PHE A 120 0.25 3.86 -10.64
N MET A 121 1.13 3.88 -11.64
CA MET A 121 1.18 4.97 -12.61
C MET A 121 -0.06 5.02 -13.50
N ILE A 122 -0.59 3.88 -13.93
CA ILE A 122 -1.86 3.82 -14.67
C ILE A 122 -2.99 4.45 -13.85
N GLN A 123 -3.07 4.08 -12.56
CA GLN A 123 -4.09 4.59 -11.65
C GLN A 123 -3.92 6.09 -11.39
N PHE A 124 -2.69 6.52 -11.14
CA PHE A 124 -2.35 7.91 -10.88
C PHE A 124 -2.64 8.80 -12.07
N ASP A 125 -2.20 8.40 -13.27
CA ASP A 125 -2.42 9.17 -14.50
C ASP A 125 -3.92 9.23 -14.83
N ALA A 126 -4.70 8.19 -14.54
CA ALA A 126 -6.16 8.23 -14.66
C ALA A 126 -6.79 9.29 -13.75
N LEU A 127 -6.30 9.44 -12.52
CA LEU A 127 -6.80 10.48 -11.60
C LEU A 127 -6.37 11.89 -12.04
N VAL A 128 -5.17 12.04 -12.61
CA VAL A 128 -4.75 13.30 -13.22
C VAL A 128 -5.63 13.64 -14.44
N TRP A 129 -5.98 12.63 -15.25
CA TRP A 129 -6.90 12.80 -16.38
C TRP A 129 -8.29 13.28 -15.94
N LEU A 130 -8.80 12.79 -14.80
CA LEU A 130 -10.06 13.28 -14.23
C LEU A 130 -9.98 14.74 -13.78
N ASP A 131 -8.86 15.17 -13.18
CA ASP A 131 -8.65 16.58 -12.80
C ASP A 131 -8.73 17.51 -14.02
N GLN A 132 -8.46 17.01 -15.24
CA GLN A 132 -8.56 17.78 -16.48
C GLN A 132 -9.99 18.16 -16.85
N GLN A 133 -10.96 17.33 -16.49
CA GLN A 133 -12.36 17.56 -16.86
C GLN A 133 -12.94 18.82 -16.20
N GLY A 134 -12.26 19.38 -15.20
CA GLY A 134 -12.63 20.62 -14.52
C GLY A 134 -11.75 21.83 -14.84
N ARG A 135 -10.81 21.74 -15.80
CA ARG A 135 -9.88 22.84 -16.12
C ARG A 135 -9.78 23.11 -17.61
N GLU A 136 -10.09 24.35 -17.97
CA GLU A 136 -9.88 24.88 -19.32
C GLU A 136 -8.49 25.54 -19.42
N HIS A 137 -7.92 25.59 -20.62
CA HIS A 137 -6.69 26.33 -20.99
C HIS A 137 -5.32 25.73 -20.61
N TYR A 138 -5.24 24.50 -20.10
CA TYR A 138 -3.93 23.86 -19.87
C TYR A 138 -3.37 23.24 -21.15
N THR A 139 -2.10 23.49 -21.45
CA THR A 139 -1.40 22.78 -22.53
C THR A 139 -0.97 21.37 -22.06
N PRO A 140 -0.57 20.47 -22.99
CA PRO A 140 0.01 19.19 -22.60
C PRO A 140 1.21 19.32 -21.64
N GLU A 141 2.03 20.35 -21.80
CA GLU A 141 3.20 20.63 -20.94
C GLU A 141 2.77 21.10 -19.53
N ASP A 142 1.68 21.86 -19.43
CA ASP A 142 1.10 22.24 -18.14
C ASP A 142 0.62 20.99 -17.38
N TRP A 143 -0.02 20.05 -18.08
CA TRP A 143 -0.46 18.79 -17.49
C TRP A 143 0.68 17.88 -17.07
N GLN A 144 1.75 17.82 -17.86
CA GLN A 144 2.98 17.14 -17.47
C GLN A 144 3.53 17.75 -16.16
N SER A 145 3.65 19.06 -16.11
CA SER A 145 4.18 19.78 -14.94
C SER A 145 3.30 19.59 -13.70
N TYR A 146 1.98 19.64 -13.87
CA TYR A 146 1.01 19.39 -12.80
C TYR A 146 1.10 17.96 -12.27
N ARG A 147 1.13 16.96 -13.17
CA ARG A 147 1.32 15.56 -12.81
C ARG A 147 2.61 15.36 -12.02
N ASP A 148 3.73 15.88 -12.52
CA ASP A 148 5.04 15.69 -11.91
C ASP A 148 5.13 16.35 -10.53
N ALA A 149 4.51 17.53 -10.37
CA ALA A 149 4.41 18.22 -9.08
C ALA A 149 3.63 17.40 -8.03
N LEU A 150 2.58 16.68 -8.44
CA LEU A 150 1.81 15.80 -7.57
C LEU A 150 2.53 14.47 -7.29
N LEU A 151 3.20 13.93 -8.30
CA LEU A 151 3.82 12.61 -8.26
C LEU A 151 5.13 12.61 -7.45
N LYS A 152 5.95 13.64 -7.62
CA LYS A 152 7.26 13.77 -6.97
C LYS A 152 7.22 13.52 -5.46
N PRO A 153 6.39 14.20 -4.65
CA PRO A 153 6.36 13.97 -3.21
C PRO A 153 5.96 12.53 -2.83
N ILE A 154 5.12 11.87 -3.63
CA ILE A 154 4.73 10.47 -3.41
C ILE A 154 5.93 9.54 -3.63
N LEU A 155 6.65 9.73 -4.73
CA LEU A 155 7.83 8.93 -5.06
C LEU A 155 8.99 9.18 -4.08
N ASP A 156 9.20 10.42 -3.67
CA ASP A 156 10.22 10.81 -2.70
C ASP A 156 9.94 10.16 -1.34
N ASN A 157 8.71 10.33 -0.80
CA ASN A 157 8.30 9.70 0.47
C ASN A 157 8.37 8.17 0.40
N THR A 158 7.93 7.56 -0.70
CA THR A 158 8.03 6.11 -0.91
C THR A 158 9.49 5.65 -0.85
N SER A 159 10.38 6.36 -1.55
CA SER A 159 11.81 6.07 -1.56
C SER A 159 12.43 6.20 -0.17
N GLU A 160 12.12 7.27 0.57
CA GLU A 160 12.60 7.48 1.93
C GLU A 160 12.17 6.36 2.88
N ARG A 161 10.89 5.96 2.83
CA ARG A 161 10.37 4.87 3.67
C ARG A 161 11.01 3.53 3.35
N LEU A 162 11.30 3.25 2.07
CA LEU A 162 12.00 2.03 1.66
C LEU A 162 13.48 2.04 2.10
N VAL A 163 14.14 3.21 2.06
CA VAL A 163 15.49 3.37 2.61
C VAL A 163 15.49 3.18 4.14
N ALA A 164 14.49 3.71 4.84
CA ALA A 164 14.33 3.50 6.28
C ALA A 164 14.15 2.01 6.61
N LEU A 165 13.33 1.29 5.83
CA LEU A 165 13.15 -0.16 5.95
C LEU A 165 14.48 -0.91 5.83
N TYR A 166 15.31 -0.56 4.83
CA TYR A 166 16.65 -1.13 4.68
C TYR A 166 17.53 -0.90 5.93
N LYS A 167 17.53 0.32 6.49
CA LYS A 167 18.30 0.66 7.69
C LYS A 167 17.86 -0.18 8.91
N VAL A 168 16.55 -0.38 9.09
CA VAL A 168 16.00 -1.19 10.19
C VAL A 168 16.40 -2.66 10.05
N VAL A 169 16.22 -3.25 8.86
CA VAL A 169 16.56 -4.67 8.64
C VAL A 169 18.05 -4.92 8.80
N ARG A 170 18.90 -3.99 8.35
CA ARG A 170 20.36 -4.09 8.52
C ARG A 170 20.79 -4.04 10.00
N THR A 171 20.13 -3.22 10.81
CA THR A 171 20.53 -2.99 12.22
C THR A 171 19.91 -4.00 13.19
N ARG A 172 18.83 -4.70 12.81
CA ARG A 172 18.17 -5.73 13.63
C ARG A 172 18.00 -7.05 12.88
N PRO A 173 19.09 -7.79 12.59
CA PRO A 173 19.02 -9.04 11.84
C PRO A 173 18.24 -10.17 12.55
N VAL A 174 17.98 -10.08 13.86
CA VAL A 174 17.40 -11.17 14.67
C VAL A 174 15.86 -11.24 14.63
N LEU A 175 15.16 -10.19 14.20
CA LEU A 175 13.68 -10.13 14.26
C LEU A 175 12.94 -10.68 13.01
N PHE A 176 13.65 -11.02 11.94
CA PHE A 176 13.04 -11.52 10.69
C PHE A 176 13.40 -12.97 10.36
N GLY A 177 13.83 -13.74 11.37
CA GLY A 177 13.78 -15.19 11.33
C GLY A 177 12.32 -15.64 11.34
N TYR A 178 11.96 -16.50 10.39
CA TYR A 178 10.69 -17.21 10.25
C TYR A 178 9.85 -17.24 11.54
N HIS A 179 8.77 -16.44 11.62
CA HIS A 179 7.46 -16.76 12.20
C HIS A 179 6.52 -15.55 12.16
N ASN A 180 5.33 -15.78 11.58
CA ASN A 180 4.06 -15.09 11.73
C ASN A 180 3.98 -13.56 11.55
N HIS A 181 3.23 -13.19 10.51
CA HIS A 181 2.67 -11.87 10.28
C HIS A 181 1.92 -11.33 11.52
N ARG A 182 2.56 -10.45 12.28
CA ARG A 182 1.87 -9.36 13.00
C ARG A 182 2.70 -8.09 12.85
N LEU A 183 2.19 -7.16 12.06
CA LEU A 183 2.71 -5.81 11.99
C LEU A 183 2.59 -5.15 13.37
N PRO A 184 3.56 -4.35 13.82
CA PRO A 184 3.42 -3.58 15.05
C PRO A 184 2.39 -2.46 14.85
N TYR A 185 1.50 -2.34 15.83
CA TYR A 185 0.49 -1.30 15.95
C TYR A 185 1.11 0.10 15.86
N SER A 186 0.45 0.99 15.13
CA SER A 186 0.74 2.42 15.09
C SER A 186 0.25 3.09 16.39
N PRO A 187 1.04 3.97 17.05
CA PRO A 187 0.64 4.67 18.25
C PRO A 187 0.13 6.06 17.88
N PHE A 188 -1.17 6.18 17.63
CA PHE A 188 -1.85 7.47 17.73
C PHE A 188 -3.14 7.27 18.54
N GLY A 189 -3.09 7.65 19.82
CA GLY A 189 -4.28 8.12 20.53
C GLY A 189 -4.76 9.41 19.85
N SER A 190 -6.00 9.85 19.98
CA SER A 190 -6.92 9.77 21.10
C SER A 190 -8.31 10.17 20.58
N SER A 191 -9.39 9.65 21.17
CA SER A 191 -10.41 10.49 21.82
C SER A 191 -11.72 9.73 22.05
N ARG A 192 -12.34 10.08 23.16
CA ARG A 192 -13.42 9.43 23.89
C ARG A 192 -14.61 10.39 23.89
N ALA A 193 -15.79 9.92 23.51
CA ALA A 193 -17.15 10.39 23.89
C ALA A 193 -18.16 9.73 22.92
N THR A 194 -19.36 9.24 23.24
CA THR A 194 -20.21 9.29 24.44
C THR A 194 -21.36 8.29 24.22
N ARG A 195 -21.88 7.73 25.32
CA ARG A 195 -23.29 7.32 25.60
C ARG A 195 -24.15 6.66 24.51
N GLY A 196 -24.69 5.49 24.86
CA GLY A 196 -25.89 4.93 24.26
C GLY A 196 -26.36 3.66 24.97
N HIS A 197 -26.93 3.81 26.16
CA HIS A 197 -27.64 2.74 26.87
C HIS A 197 -29.01 2.54 26.21
N THR A 198 -29.29 1.35 25.68
CA THR A 198 -30.67 0.84 25.54
C THR A 198 -30.69 -0.69 25.60
N ARG A 199 -31.57 -1.19 26.48
CA ARG A 199 -32.07 -2.57 26.68
C ARG A 199 -32.52 -3.21 25.36
N SER A 200 -32.49 -4.52 25.16
CA SER A 200 -33.36 -5.58 25.72
C SER A 200 -33.09 -6.81 24.80
N ARG A 201 -33.14 -8.10 25.16
CA ARG A 201 -34.21 -8.88 25.80
C ARG A 201 -33.66 -10.31 25.91
N GLY A 202 -33.78 -10.95 27.07
CA GLY A 202 -33.36 -12.33 27.28
C GLY A 202 -34.21 -12.97 28.37
N SER A 203 -35.20 -13.71 27.92
CA SER A 203 -36.27 -14.36 28.67
C SER A 203 -35.74 -15.46 29.59
N ALA A 204 -36.20 -15.48 30.85
CA ALA A 204 -36.20 -16.70 31.66
C ALA A 204 -37.43 -16.72 32.57
N THR A 205 -38.12 -17.85 32.52
CA THR A 205 -39.41 -18.21 33.10
C THR A 205 -39.27 -18.85 34.48
N ARG A 206 -40.41 -18.95 35.19
CA ARG A 206 -40.73 -19.70 36.44
C ARG A 206 -40.44 -18.92 37.73
N GLY A 207 -41.32 -18.85 38.73
CA GLY A 207 -42.59 -19.51 39.01
C GLY A 207 -43.29 -18.84 40.22
N PRO A 208 -44.47 -19.32 40.65
CA PRO A 208 -45.45 -18.56 41.43
C PRO A 208 -45.49 -18.93 42.92
N ALA A 209 -45.93 -17.96 43.74
CA ALA A 209 -46.50 -18.08 45.10
C ALA A 209 -46.57 -16.63 45.66
N ASP A 210 -47.49 -16.18 46.50
CA ASP A 210 -48.75 -16.65 47.05
C ASP A 210 -49.31 -15.42 47.82
N ARG A 211 -50.63 -15.37 48.03
CA ARG A 211 -51.39 -14.60 49.04
C ARG A 211 -51.17 -13.08 49.22
N GLY A 212 -52.29 -12.36 49.05
CA GLY A 212 -52.94 -11.79 50.24
C GLY A 212 -53.43 -10.33 50.15
N GLY A 213 -54.76 -10.19 50.11
CA GLY A 213 -55.50 -9.01 50.62
C GLY A 213 -55.50 -7.77 49.70
N ARG A 214 -56.49 -6.91 49.71
CA ARG A 214 -57.79 -6.84 50.40
C ARG A 214 -58.56 -5.73 49.66
N MET A 215 -59.86 -5.92 49.49
CA MET A 215 -60.82 -4.94 49.00
C MET A 215 -60.72 -3.57 49.71
N LEU A 216 -61.05 -2.49 48.98
CA LEU A 216 -62.07 -1.46 49.29
C LEU A 216 -61.95 -0.35 48.20
N ARG A 217 -62.89 -0.20 47.26
CA ARG A 217 -64.21 0.50 47.28
C ARG A 217 -64.17 2.04 47.17
N ARG A 218 -65.11 2.52 46.34
CA ARG A 218 -65.67 3.90 46.11
C ARG A 218 -65.02 4.67 44.95
N HIS A 219 -65.76 4.93 43.86
CA HIS A 219 -66.81 5.96 43.65
C HIS A 219 -66.26 7.36 43.98
N SER A 220 -66.21 8.32 43.06
CA SER A 220 -67.07 8.61 41.90
C SER A 220 -66.27 9.26 40.76
#